data_AF-A0A941A4I8-F1
#
_entry.id   AF-A0A941A4I8-F1
#
_cell.length_a   1.000
_cell.length_b   1.000
_cell.length_c   1.000
_cell.angle_alpha   90.00
_cell.angle_beta   90.00
_cell.angle_gamma   90.00
#
_symmetry.space_group_name_H-M   'P 1'
#
loop_
_entity.id
_entity.type
_entity.pdbx_description
1 polymer ?
#
loop_
_entity_poly.entity_id
_entity_poly.type
_entity_poly.pdbx_seq_one_letter_code
_entity_poly.pdbx_strand_id
1 'polypeptide(L)'
;VDEAIAIGRTAIWPRFSISNVGAVAGHNMPFLKDVLARAYWQKGDLESAAAEYRKLTTITPDSQLRYLIHPLYHYRLGRVLEEKGDRGPARTEYRTFLEHWKDADPGHPELADARNRLAAQG
;
A
#
# COMPACT_ATOMS: atom_id res chain seq x y z
N VAL A 1 0.91 6.93 17.85
CA VAL A 1 1.44 5.81 17.03
C VAL A 1 1.05 4.47 17.63
N ASP A 2 1.37 4.20 18.91
CA ASP A 2 1.08 2.90 19.52
C ASP A 2 -0.40 2.53 19.57
N GLU A 3 -1.29 3.49 19.84
CA GLU A 3 -2.74 3.26 19.80
C GLU A 3 -3.23 2.84 18.40
N ALA A 4 -2.75 3.50 17.34
CA ALA A 4 -3.09 3.15 15.96
C ALA A 4 -2.61 1.73 15.59
N ILE A 5 -1.44 1.33 16.11
CA ILE A 5 -0.93 -0.03 15.95
C ILE A 5 -1.81 -1.04 16.70
N ALA A 6 -2.17 -0.74 17.95
CA ALA A 6 -3.02 -1.61 18.77
C ALA A 6 -4.39 -1.83 18.10
N ILE A 7 -5.05 -0.74 17.65
CA ILE A 7 -6.32 -0.81 16.93
C ILE A 7 -6.15 -1.60 15.63
N GLY A 8 -5.16 -1.24 14.79
CA GLY A 8 -4.95 -1.87 13.50
C GLY A 8 -4.69 -3.38 13.57
N ARG A 9 -4.00 -3.86 14.62
CA ARG A 9 -3.80 -5.30 14.86
C ARG A 9 -5.08 -6.08 15.13
N THR A 10 -6.09 -5.40 15.66
CA THR A 10 -7.40 -6.01 16.00
C THR A 10 -8.44 -5.81 14.90
N ALA A 11 -8.11 -5.09 13.83
CA ALA A 11 -9.03 -4.83 12.73
C ALA A 11 -9.37 -6.13 11.98
N ILE A 12 -10.63 -6.54 12.03
CA ILE A 12 -11.16 -7.68 11.28
C ILE A 12 -11.82 -7.12 10.02
N TRP A 13 -11.29 -7.48 8.85
CA TRP A 13 -11.93 -7.13 7.58
C TRP A 13 -13.17 -8.00 7.38
N PRO A 14 -14.38 -7.40 7.26
CA PRO A 14 -15.59 -8.18 7.11
C PRO A 14 -15.56 -8.95 5.80
N ARG A 15 -15.91 -10.25 5.85
CA ARG A 15 -16.23 -11.01 4.64
C ARG A 15 -17.65 -10.67 4.22
N PHE A 16 -17.78 -10.10 3.03
CA PHE A 16 -19.07 -9.83 2.40
C PHE A 16 -19.10 -10.42 0.99
N SER A 17 -20.29 -10.80 0.53
CA SER A 17 -20.49 -11.25 -0.85
C SER A 17 -20.27 -10.08 -1.81
N ILE A 18 -19.60 -10.33 -2.94
CA ILE A 18 -19.45 -9.34 -4.01
C ILE A 18 -20.79 -8.88 -4.59
N SER A 19 -21.85 -9.69 -4.44
CA SER A 19 -23.21 -9.33 -4.83
C SER A 19 -23.84 -8.26 -3.93
N ASN A 20 -23.27 -7.99 -2.75
CA ASN A 20 -23.72 -6.92 -1.86
C ASN A 20 -23.00 -5.61 -2.22
N VAL A 21 -23.57 -4.89 -3.19
CA VAL A 21 -23.01 -3.63 -3.70
C VAL A 21 -22.81 -2.57 -2.61
N GLY A 22 -23.74 -2.48 -1.65
CA GLY A 22 -23.63 -1.53 -0.54
C GLY A 22 -22.42 -1.81 0.38
N ALA A 23 -22.19 -3.08 0.70
CA ALA A 23 -21.02 -3.49 1.48
C ALA A 23 -19.71 -3.29 0.71
N VAL A 24 -19.70 -3.61 -0.60
CA VAL A 24 -18.53 -3.36 -1.48
C VAL A 24 -18.21 -1.86 -1.52
N ALA A 25 -19.22 -1.00 -1.70
CA ALA A 25 -19.04 0.45 -1.75
C ALA A 25 -18.54 1.01 -0.41
N GLY A 26 -19.20 0.64 0.70
CA GLY A 26 -18.79 1.08 2.04
C GLY A 26 -17.40 0.59 2.43
N HIS A 27 -16.98 -0.58 1.95
CA HIS A 27 -15.64 -1.09 2.20
C HIS A 27 -14.55 -0.36 1.40
N ASN A 28 -14.85 0.06 0.17
CA ASN A 28 -13.91 0.79 -0.69
C ASN A 28 -13.88 2.30 -0.41
N MET A 29 -14.73 2.79 0.49
CA MET A 29 -14.80 4.19 0.91
C MET A 29 -14.67 4.28 2.44
N PRO A 30 -13.49 4.65 2.98
CA PRO A 30 -12.35 5.28 2.31
C PRO A 30 -11.47 4.31 1.49
N PHE A 31 -10.85 4.84 0.44
CA PHE A 31 -10.03 4.06 -0.52
C PHE A 31 -8.65 3.65 0.02
N LEU A 32 -8.16 4.31 1.08
CA LEU A 32 -6.91 3.96 1.75
C LEU A 32 -7.17 3.16 3.03
N LYS A 33 -6.43 2.07 3.19
CA LYS A 33 -6.54 1.09 4.30
C LYS A 33 -5.21 0.88 5.03
N ASP A 34 -4.25 1.76 4.77
CA ASP A 34 -2.85 1.59 5.16
C ASP A 34 -2.49 2.30 6.48
N VAL A 35 -3.46 2.61 7.33
CA VAL A 35 -3.24 3.25 8.64
C VAL A 35 -2.24 2.45 9.47
N LEU A 36 -2.39 1.12 9.53
CA LEU A 36 -1.48 0.27 10.30
C LEU A 36 -0.06 0.27 9.70
N ALA A 37 0.07 0.12 8.38
CA ALA A 37 1.35 0.15 7.69
C ALA A 37 2.09 1.49 7.91
N ARG A 38 1.37 2.61 7.78
CA ARG A 38 1.90 3.95 8.07
C ARG A 38 2.27 4.14 9.53
N ALA A 39 1.52 3.58 10.47
CA ALA A 39 1.82 3.69 11.88
C ALA A 39 3.13 2.94 12.22
N TYR A 40 3.33 1.74 11.67
CA TYR A 40 4.61 1.04 11.78
C TYR A 40 5.76 1.82 11.13
N TRP A 41 5.53 2.36 9.94
CA TRP A 41 6.54 3.17 9.25
C TRP A 41 6.94 4.40 10.06
N GLN A 42 5.96 5.13 10.62
CA GLN A 42 6.22 6.27 11.50
C GLN A 42 6.99 5.87 12.78
N LYS A 43 6.82 4.64 13.26
CA LYS A 43 7.57 4.10 14.41
C LYS A 43 9.01 3.68 14.05
N GLY A 44 9.34 3.61 12.77
CA GLY A 44 10.60 3.05 12.28
C GLY A 44 10.62 1.52 12.24
N ASP A 45 9.48 0.85 12.48
CA ASP A 45 9.36 -0.60 12.31
C ASP A 45 9.11 -0.93 10.84
N LEU A 46 10.19 -0.85 10.06
CA LEU A 46 10.17 -0.99 8.60
C LEU A 46 9.76 -2.41 8.16
N GLU A 47 10.09 -3.44 8.95
CA GLU A 47 9.67 -4.81 8.67
C GLU A 47 8.16 -4.97 8.78
N SER A 48 7.56 -4.51 9.88
CA SER A 48 6.12 -4.57 10.05
C SER A 48 5.40 -3.68 9.03
N ALA A 49 5.93 -2.51 8.71
CA ALA A 49 5.38 -1.64 7.68
C ALA A 49 5.35 -2.33 6.30
N ALA A 50 6.47 -2.94 5.88
CA ALA A 50 6.55 -3.66 4.62
C ALA A 50 5.60 -4.87 4.59
N ALA A 51 5.49 -5.61 5.70
CA ALA A 51 4.57 -6.74 5.80
C ALA A 51 3.11 -6.31 5.61
N GLU A 52 2.68 -5.22 6.22
CA GLU A 52 1.31 -4.72 6.07
C GLU A 52 1.02 -4.18 4.66
N TYR A 53 1.95 -3.46 4.04
CA TYR A 53 1.78 -3.04 2.65
C TYR A 53 1.70 -4.24 1.69
N ARG A 54 2.50 -5.30 1.90
CA ARG A 54 2.42 -6.53 1.08
C ARG A 54 1.05 -7.21 1.19
N LYS A 55 0.43 -7.21 2.38
CA LYS A 55 -0.95 -7.71 2.54
C LYS A 55 -1.96 -6.88 1.72
N LEU A 56 -1.74 -5.56 1.62
CA LEU A 56 -2.62 -4.66 0.86
C LEU A 56 -2.41 -4.74 -0.66
N THR A 57 -1.27 -5.25 -1.13
CA THR A 57 -0.92 -5.33 -2.56
C THR A 57 -0.96 -6.76 -3.12
N THR A 58 -1.14 -7.78 -2.28
CA THR A 58 -1.14 -9.19 -2.69
C THR A 58 -2.55 -9.78 -2.65
N ILE A 59 -3.00 -10.36 -3.76
CA ILE A 59 -4.24 -11.13 -3.82
C ILE A 59 -3.87 -12.61 -3.68
N THR A 60 -4.42 -13.28 -2.66
CA THR A 60 -4.25 -14.72 -2.44
C THR A 60 -5.57 -15.48 -2.63
N PRO A 61 -5.56 -16.79 -2.96
CA PRO A 61 -6.79 -17.57 -3.13
C PRO A 61 -7.67 -17.65 -1.87
N ASP A 62 -7.06 -17.63 -0.69
CA ASP A 62 -7.73 -17.58 0.62
C ASP A 62 -8.30 -16.19 0.93
N SER A 63 -7.73 -15.16 0.32
CA SER A 63 -8.28 -13.81 0.29
C SER A 63 -9.43 -13.74 -0.71
N GLN A 64 -10.65 -14.03 -0.25
CA GLN A 64 -11.89 -13.70 -1.00
C GLN A 64 -12.10 -12.19 -1.22
N LEU A 65 -11.13 -11.38 -0.83
CA LEU A 65 -11.10 -9.93 -0.93
C LEU A 65 -10.86 -9.50 -2.38
N ARG A 66 -11.94 -9.25 -3.11
CA ARG A 66 -11.92 -8.57 -4.42
C ARG A 66 -11.98 -7.06 -4.19
N TYR A 67 -10.92 -6.49 -3.62
CA TYR A 67 -10.86 -5.05 -3.27
C TYR A 67 -10.09 -4.24 -4.30
N LEU A 68 -10.36 -2.93 -4.32
CA LEU A 68 -9.52 -2.00 -5.06
C LEU A 68 -8.18 -1.87 -4.33
N ILE A 69 -7.12 -2.38 -4.95
CA ILE A 69 -5.74 -2.14 -4.53
C ILE A 69 -5.36 -0.76 -5.06
N HIS A 70 -5.18 0.19 -4.15
CA HIS A 70 -4.85 1.55 -4.54
C HIS A 70 -3.37 1.61 -4.99
N PRO A 71 -3.03 2.14 -6.17
CA PRO A 71 -1.64 2.14 -6.68
C PRO A 71 -0.63 2.80 -5.75
N LEU A 72 -1.07 3.79 -4.96
CA LEU A 72 -0.25 4.44 -3.93
C LEU A 72 0.41 3.48 -2.93
N TYR A 73 -0.15 2.28 -2.72
CA TYR A 73 0.48 1.27 -1.86
C TYR A 73 1.81 0.76 -2.42
N HIS A 74 1.95 0.66 -3.75
CA HIS A 74 3.23 0.31 -4.37
C HIS A 74 4.27 1.42 -4.15
N TYR A 75 3.88 2.70 -4.31
CA TYR A 75 4.77 3.81 -4.00
C TYR A 75 5.25 3.79 -2.54
N ARG A 76 4.31 3.64 -1.59
CA ARG A 76 4.64 3.63 -0.16
C ARG A 76 5.43 2.39 0.27
N LEU A 77 5.15 1.23 -0.32
CA LEU A 77 5.96 0.03 -0.10
C LEU A 77 7.38 0.21 -0.64
N GLY A 78 7.53 0.81 -1.83
CA GLY A 78 8.84 1.17 -2.40
C GLY A 78 9.65 2.06 -1.45
N ARG A 79 9.02 3.07 -0.86
CA ARG A 79 9.62 3.96 0.14
C ARG A 79 10.10 3.21 1.38
N VAL A 80 9.24 2.37 1.96
CA VAL A 80 9.60 1.56 3.14
C VAL A 80 10.75 0.61 2.84
N LEU A 81 10.72 -0.07 1.70
CA LEU A 81 11.78 -1.01 1.29
C LEU A 81 13.10 -0.30 1.04
N GLU A 82 13.06 0.89 0.43
CA GLU A 82 14.26 1.70 0.22
C GLU A 82 14.88 2.16 1.55
N GLU A 83 14.07 2.65 2.49
CA GLU A 83 14.53 3.03 3.83
C GLU A 83 15.08 1.84 4.61
N LYS A 84 14.56 0.64 4.36
CA LYS A 84 15.07 -0.62 4.91
C LYS A 84 16.39 -1.08 4.27
N GLY A 85 16.74 -0.56 3.09
CA GLY A 85 17.91 -0.95 2.31
C GLY A 85 17.65 -2.02 1.24
N ASP A 86 16.40 -2.46 1.09
CA ASP A 86 15.96 -3.47 0.10
C ASP A 86 15.79 -2.83 -1.30
N ARG A 87 16.90 -2.35 -1.90
CA ARG A 87 16.89 -1.56 -3.15
C ARG A 87 16.23 -2.26 -4.34
N GLY A 88 16.53 -3.55 -4.55
CA GLY A 88 15.95 -4.32 -5.66
C GLY A 88 14.42 -4.39 -5.60
N PRO A 89 13.86 -4.87 -4.47
CA PRO A 89 12.42 -4.81 -4.21
C PRO A 89 11.82 -3.41 -4.31
N ALA A 90 12.46 -2.38 -3.75
CA ALA A 90 11.98 -1.00 -3.83
C ALA A 90 11.82 -0.53 -5.30
N ARG A 91 12.80 -0.84 -6.15
CA ARG A 91 12.76 -0.53 -7.59
C ARG A 91 11.57 -1.17 -8.30
N THR A 92 11.28 -2.43 -7.97
CA THR A 92 10.12 -3.15 -8.51
C THR A 92 8.82 -2.42 -8.16
N GLU A 93 8.65 -2.03 -6.90
CA GLU A 93 7.45 -1.35 -6.43
C GLU A 93 7.25 0.03 -7.05
N TYR A 94 8.32 0.83 -7.19
CA TYR A 94 8.22 2.13 -7.88
C TYR A 94 7.85 1.99 -9.36
N ARG A 95 8.36 0.96 -10.06
CA ARG A 95 7.98 0.68 -11.45
C ARG A 95 6.51 0.29 -11.54
N THR A 96 6.06 -0.60 -10.66
CA THR A 96 4.65 -1.00 -10.60
C THR A 96 3.74 0.20 -10.35
N PHE A 97 4.10 1.09 -9.41
CA PHE A 97 3.36 2.33 -9.17
C PHE A 97 3.25 3.20 -10.43
N LEU A 98 4.37 3.48 -11.09
CA LEU A 98 4.39 4.32 -12.29
C LEU A 98 3.65 3.70 -13.47
N GLU A 99 3.62 2.38 -13.59
CA GLU A 99 2.82 1.69 -14.61
C GLU A 99 1.32 1.87 -14.35
N HIS A 100 0.86 1.66 -13.11
CA HIS A 100 -0.54 1.82 -12.75
C HIS A 100 -1.02 3.28 -12.85
N TRP A 101 -0.14 4.25 -12.61
CA TRP A 101 -0.42 5.68 -12.68
C TRP A 101 0.21 6.37 -13.90
N LYS A 102 0.45 5.62 -15.00
CA LYS A 102 1.08 6.17 -16.22
C LYS A 102 0.26 7.30 -16.86
N ASP A 103 -1.07 7.24 -16.71
CA ASP A 103 -2.04 8.20 -17.23
C ASP A 103 -2.74 9.01 -16.12
N ALA A 104 -2.22 8.97 -14.88
CA ALA A 104 -2.76 9.77 -13.78
C ALA A 104 -2.43 11.25 -13.97
N ASP A 105 -3.14 12.13 -13.25
CA ASP A 105 -2.88 13.57 -13.31
C ASP A 105 -1.40 13.86 -12.99
N PRO A 106 -0.67 14.55 -13.89
CA PRO A 106 0.78 14.69 -13.76
C PRO A 106 1.22 15.52 -12.55
N GLY A 107 0.28 16.24 -11.91
CA GLY A 107 0.51 17.03 -10.70
C GLY A 107 0.70 16.22 -9.43
N HIS A 108 0.52 14.89 -9.45
CA HIS A 108 0.76 14.05 -8.27
C HIS A 108 2.25 14.04 -7.88
N PRO A 109 2.62 14.50 -6.67
CA PRO A 109 4.02 14.59 -6.25
C PRO A 109 4.70 13.21 -6.19
N GLU A 110 3.94 12.15 -5.92
CA GLU A 110 4.45 10.78 -5.87
C GLU A 110 4.99 10.30 -7.22
N LEU A 111 4.43 10.77 -8.34
CA LEU A 111 4.94 10.43 -9.68
C LEU A 111 6.35 10.98 -9.89
N ALA A 112 6.58 12.23 -9.50
CA ALA A 112 7.89 12.87 -9.61
C ALA A 112 8.90 12.22 -8.66
N ASP A 113 8.52 11.99 -7.39
CA ASP A 113 9.39 11.35 -6.40
C ASP A 113 9.77 9.91 -6.81
N ALA A 114 8.81 9.09 -7.27
CA ALA A 114 9.08 7.73 -7.72
C ALA A 114 10.04 7.67 -8.91
N ARG A 115 9.89 8.57 -9.90
CA ARG A 115 10.81 8.66 -11.06
C ARG A 115 12.22 9.04 -10.61
N ASN A 116 12.34 10.04 -9.72
CA ASN A 116 13.63 10.48 -9.21
C ASN A 116 14.35 9.38 -8.43
N ARG A 117 13.64 8.64 -7.57
CA ARG A 117 14.19 7.52 -6.81
C ARG A 117 14.64 6.38 -7.71
N LEU A 118 13.85 6.03 -8.73
CA LEU A 118 14.25 5.02 -9.72
C LEU A 118 15.52 5.42 -10.49
N ALA A 119 15.67 6.70 -10.82
CA ALA A 119 16.86 7.21 -11.50
C ALA A 119 18.10 7.20 -10.58
N ALA A 120 17.92 7.51 -9.29
CA ALA A 120 19.00 7.51 -8.30
C ALA A 120 19.51 6.11 -7.92
N GLN A 121 18.71 5.07 -8.18
CA GLN A 121 19.07 3.66 -7.95
C GLN A 121 19.66 2.98 -9.21
N GLY A 122 19.91 3.76 -10.27
CA GLY A 122 20.48 3.32 -11.56
C GLY A 122 21.98 3.11 -11.53
#